data_AF-A0A165XXJ3-F1
#
_entry.id   AF-A0A165XXJ3-F1
#
_cell.length_a   1.000
_cell.length_b   1.000
_cell.length_c   1.000
_cell.angle_alpha   90.00
_cell.angle_beta   90.00
_cell.angle_gamma   90.00
#
_symmetry.space_group_name_H-M   'P 1'
#
loop_
_entity.id
_entity.type
_entity.pdbx_description
1 polymer ?
#
loop_
_entity_poly.entity_id
_entity_poly.type
_entity_poly.pdbx_seq_one_letter_code
_entity_poly.pdbx_strand_id
1 'polypeptide(L)'
;MITNLQDIQAKLNPLTKDTDKDGIKDAEEDNDSDKLNTKEEFIVGTNSTNADSDKDGITDGEEDRDNDKIANYLEFELGYNPKNSDSDRDGLKDGDEDFDRDGVPNSL
;
A
#
# COMPACT_ATOMS: atom_id res chain seq x y z
N MET A 1 -7.61 10.56 3.56
CA MET A 1 -7.78 10.92 4.98
C MET A 1 -7.99 9.64 5.75
N ILE A 2 -7.26 9.46 6.83
CA ILE A 2 -7.46 8.38 7.78
C ILE A 2 -8.44 8.85 8.88
N THR A 3 -8.97 7.92 9.65
CA THR A 3 -9.90 8.20 10.76
C THR A 3 -9.14 8.54 12.04
N ASN A 4 -9.80 9.19 13.00
CA ASN A 4 -9.20 9.45 14.32
C ASN A 4 -8.70 8.18 15.03
N LEU A 5 -9.32 7.02 14.77
CA LEU A 5 -8.86 5.73 15.32
C LEU A 5 -7.55 5.31 14.64
N GLN A 6 -7.47 5.47 13.32
CA GLN A 6 -6.28 5.19 12.53
C GLN A 6 -5.13 6.13 12.89
N ASP A 7 -5.39 7.42 13.14
CA ASP A 7 -4.37 8.34 13.66
C ASP A 7 -3.74 7.79 14.95
N ILE A 8 -4.57 7.36 15.90
CA ILE A 8 -4.08 6.81 17.17
C ILE A 8 -3.28 5.50 16.94
N GLN A 9 -3.74 4.63 16.03
CA GLN A 9 -3.05 3.39 15.69
C GLN A 9 -1.67 3.66 15.06
N ALA A 10 -1.57 4.68 14.20
CA ALA A 10 -0.35 5.14 13.57
C ALA A 10 0.54 6.03 14.47
N LYS A 11 0.15 6.24 15.74
CA LYS A 11 0.83 7.14 16.70
C LYS A 11 0.85 8.62 16.26
N LEU A 12 -0.11 9.01 15.42
CA LEU A 12 -0.35 10.37 14.96
C LEU A 12 -1.39 11.10 15.84
N ASN A 13 -1.57 12.39 15.61
CA ASN A 13 -2.46 13.23 16.42
C ASN A 13 -3.82 13.44 15.71
N PRO A 14 -4.93 12.89 16.23
CA PRO A 14 -6.26 12.93 15.59
C PRO A 14 -6.90 14.33 15.53
N LEU A 15 -6.27 15.36 16.11
CA LEU A 15 -6.75 16.74 16.08
C LEU A 15 -6.10 17.59 14.99
N THR A 16 -5.08 17.05 14.31
CA THR A 16 -4.43 17.66 13.16
C THR A 16 -4.41 16.66 12.00
N LYS A 17 -4.14 17.12 10.79
CA LYS A 17 -3.97 16.27 9.60
C LYS A 17 -2.52 16.17 9.15
N ASP A 18 -1.65 16.81 9.91
CA ASP A 18 -0.22 17.00 9.68
C ASP A 18 0.36 17.14 11.10
N THR A 19 0.81 16.01 11.64
CA THR A 19 1.20 15.84 13.03
C THR A 19 2.56 16.44 13.30
N ASP A 20 3.49 16.32 12.35
CA ASP A 20 4.87 16.77 12.49
C ASP A 20 5.14 18.17 11.87
N LYS A 21 4.19 18.68 11.07
CA LYS A 21 4.20 19.99 10.41
C LYS A 21 5.22 20.14 9.30
N ASP A 22 5.56 19.05 8.62
CA ASP A 22 6.45 19.07 7.46
C ASP A 22 5.74 19.48 6.15
N GLY A 23 4.39 19.51 6.16
CA GLY A 23 3.54 19.89 5.03
C GLY A 23 2.97 18.72 4.23
N ILE A 24 3.33 17.49 4.58
CA ILE A 24 2.69 16.24 4.14
C ILE A 24 1.57 15.93 5.14
N LYS A 25 0.46 15.35 4.66
CA LYS A 25 -0.63 14.97 5.58
C LYS A 25 -0.32 13.62 6.19
N ASP A 26 -0.76 13.39 7.42
CA ASP A 26 -0.70 12.11 8.16
C ASP A 26 -1.09 10.87 7.31
N ALA A 27 -2.08 11.01 6.45
CA ALA A 27 -2.55 9.92 5.58
C ALA A 27 -1.66 9.66 4.36
N GLU A 28 -0.77 10.58 4.02
CA GLU A 28 0.10 10.63 2.83
C GLU A 28 1.59 10.43 3.24
N GLU A 29 1.89 10.34 4.54
CA GLU A 29 3.22 10.05 5.06
C GLU A 29 3.54 8.55 5.00
N ASP A 30 4.75 8.22 4.54
CA ASP A 30 5.40 6.90 4.65
C ASP A 30 6.31 6.92 5.90
N ASN A 31 5.73 6.51 7.02
CA ASN A 31 6.30 6.72 8.36
C ASN A 31 7.40 5.71 8.72
N ASP A 32 7.44 4.55 8.07
CA ASP A 32 8.42 3.48 8.26
C ASP A 32 9.30 3.21 7.04
N SER A 33 9.14 4.00 5.98
CA SER A 33 10.00 4.05 4.80
C SER A 33 10.00 2.75 3.99
N ASP A 34 8.82 2.19 3.82
CA ASP A 34 8.59 0.89 3.19
C ASP A 34 7.88 0.97 1.82
N LYS A 35 7.61 2.21 1.36
CA LYS A 35 6.91 2.61 0.13
C LYS A 35 5.38 2.65 0.22
N LEU A 36 4.77 2.29 1.34
CA LEU A 36 3.34 2.50 1.56
C LEU A 36 3.13 3.72 2.44
N ASN A 37 2.24 4.64 2.03
CA ASN A 37 1.81 5.67 2.95
C ASN A 37 0.87 5.10 4.01
N THR A 38 0.69 5.85 5.10
CA THR A 38 -0.13 5.43 6.25
C THR A 38 -1.55 5.03 5.85
N LYS A 39 -2.16 5.64 4.82
CA LYS A 39 -3.49 5.24 4.35
C LYS A 39 -3.44 3.91 3.60
N GLU A 40 -2.45 3.69 2.75
CA GLU A 40 -2.23 2.45 2.00
C GLU A 40 -1.98 1.27 2.92
N GLU A 41 -1.16 1.47 3.96
CA GLU A 41 -0.95 0.52 5.05
C GLU A 41 -2.26 0.01 5.66
N PHE A 42 -3.20 0.92 5.97
CA PHE A 42 -4.52 0.53 6.47
C PHE A 42 -5.41 -0.19 5.43
N ILE A 43 -5.19 0.04 4.13
CA ILE A 43 -5.91 -0.67 3.07
C ILE A 43 -5.41 -2.12 3.02
N VAL A 44 -4.10 -2.33 2.93
CA VAL A 44 -3.42 -3.65 2.89
C VAL A 44 -3.71 -4.43 4.18
N GLY A 45 -3.65 -3.74 5.32
CA GLY A 45 -3.89 -4.30 6.66
C GLY A 45 -2.61 -4.49 7.47
N THR A 46 -1.59 -3.67 7.18
CA THR A 46 -0.25 -3.63 7.76
C THR A 46 -0.14 -2.50 8.77
N ASN A 47 1.05 -2.31 9.35
CA ASN A 47 1.31 -1.36 10.42
C ASN A 47 2.29 -0.29 9.98
N SER A 48 1.75 0.90 9.68
CA SER A 48 2.43 2.13 9.24
C SER A 48 3.60 2.66 10.08
N THR A 49 3.99 1.97 11.15
CA THR A 49 5.16 2.32 11.97
C THR A 49 6.15 1.18 12.09
N ASN A 50 6.04 0.16 11.23
CA ASN A 50 6.84 -1.04 11.20
C ASN A 50 6.82 -1.64 9.79
N ALA A 51 7.86 -1.32 9.02
CA ALA A 51 8.03 -1.68 7.62
C ALA A 51 7.94 -3.17 7.25
N ASP A 52 7.88 -4.09 8.22
CA ASP A 52 7.73 -5.54 8.04
C ASP A 52 6.82 -6.05 9.18
N SER A 53 5.52 -5.99 8.94
CA SER A 53 4.47 -6.23 9.92
C SER A 53 4.41 -7.67 10.41
N ASP A 54 4.72 -8.62 9.54
CA ASP A 54 4.60 -10.05 9.83
C ASP A 54 5.94 -10.71 10.22
N LYS A 55 7.07 -10.01 9.99
CA LYS A 55 8.45 -10.36 10.35
C LYS A 55 9.01 -11.52 9.54
N ASP A 56 8.61 -11.64 8.28
CA ASP A 56 9.14 -12.63 7.37
C ASP A 56 10.44 -12.17 6.66
N GLY A 57 10.78 -10.89 6.77
CA GLY A 57 11.96 -10.26 6.19
C GLY A 57 11.74 -9.57 4.85
N ILE A 58 10.49 -9.49 4.37
CA ILE A 58 10.03 -8.68 3.24
C ILE A 58 9.29 -7.46 3.82
N THR A 59 9.48 -6.28 3.24
CA THR A 59 8.77 -5.10 3.72
C THR A 59 7.31 -5.09 3.25
N ASP A 60 6.39 -4.52 4.01
CA ASP A 60 4.95 -4.56 3.72
C ASP A 60 4.63 -4.00 2.32
N GLY A 61 5.32 -2.95 1.87
CA GLY A 61 5.23 -2.46 0.49
C GLY A 61 5.69 -3.44 -0.59
N GLU A 62 6.70 -4.27 -0.31
CA GLU A 62 7.26 -5.27 -1.24
C GLU A 62 6.55 -6.63 -1.17
N GLU A 63 5.66 -6.85 -0.20
CA GLU A 63 4.85 -8.05 -0.13
C GLU A 63 3.86 -8.13 -1.31
N ASP A 64 3.47 -9.36 -1.65
CA ASP A 64 2.42 -9.68 -2.63
C ASP A 64 1.21 -10.23 -1.86
N ARG A 65 0.33 -9.32 -1.44
CA ARG A 65 -0.70 -9.64 -0.45
C ARG A 65 -1.78 -10.58 -0.99
N ASP A 66 -2.05 -10.55 -2.30
CA ASP A 66 -3.11 -11.35 -2.93
C ASP A 66 -2.61 -12.45 -3.88
N ASN A 67 -1.29 -12.60 -3.99
CA ASN A 67 -0.58 -13.68 -4.68
C ASN A 67 -0.79 -13.67 -6.19
N ASP A 68 -0.60 -12.52 -6.81
CA ASP A 68 -0.71 -12.30 -8.25
C ASP A 68 0.62 -11.87 -8.90
N LYS A 69 1.68 -11.75 -8.10
CA LYS A 69 3.09 -11.44 -8.43
C LYS A 69 3.40 -9.96 -8.63
N ILE A 70 2.54 -9.05 -8.24
CA ILE A 70 2.88 -7.62 -8.12
C ILE A 70 2.98 -7.23 -6.64
N ALA A 71 3.90 -6.33 -6.33
CA ALA A 71 4.11 -5.86 -4.96
C ALA A 71 3.03 -4.83 -4.59
N ASN A 72 2.63 -4.81 -3.31
CA ASN A 72 1.58 -3.93 -2.80
C ASN A 72 1.77 -2.45 -3.19
N TYR A 73 3.01 -1.93 -3.12
CA TYR A 73 3.29 -0.54 -3.50
C TYR A 73 3.03 -0.29 -4.99
N LEU A 74 3.40 -1.26 -5.84
CA LEU A 74 3.25 -1.15 -7.30
C LEU A 74 1.79 -1.25 -7.70
N GLU A 75 0.99 -2.04 -6.99
CA GLU A 75 -0.46 -2.10 -7.20
C GLU A 75 -1.12 -0.74 -7.02
N PHE A 76 -0.75 0.04 -5.99
CA PHE A 76 -1.26 1.39 -5.82
C PHE A 76 -0.79 2.34 -6.94
N GLU A 77 0.44 2.20 -7.43
CA GLU A 77 0.95 3.00 -8.56
C GLU A 77 0.21 2.70 -9.88
N LEU A 78 -0.15 1.43 -10.12
CA LEU A 78 -0.88 0.98 -11.30
C LEU A 78 -2.41 1.15 -11.17
N GLY A 79 -2.91 1.36 -9.94
CA GLY A 79 -4.34 1.53 -9.65
C GLY A 79 -5.10 0.23 -9.43
N TYR A 80 -4.38 -0.87 -9.16
CA TYR A 80 -4.93 -2.16 -8.74
C TYR A 80 -5.24 -2.18 -7.23
N ASN A 81 -5.90 -3.23 -6.79
CA ASN A 81 -6.30 -3.45 -5.42
C ASN A 81 -5.47 -4.59 -4.81
N PRO A 82 -4.57 -4.30 -3.84
CA PRO A 82 -3.64 -5.27 -3.23
C PRO A 82 -4.26 -6.37 -2.38
N LYS A 83 -5.56 -6.59 -2.51
CA LYS A 83 -6.32 -7.60 -1.77
C LYS A 83 -7.20 -8.40 -2.69
N ASN A 84 -7.03 -8.24 -4.00
CA ASN A 84 -7.85 -8.83 -5.02
C ASN A 84 -7.06 -8.96 -6.32
N SER A 85 -6.54 -10.17 -6.55
CA SER A 85 -5.64 -10.52 -7.65
C SER A 85 -6.18 -10.31 -9.07
N ASP A 86 -7.40 -9.81 -9.22
CA ASP A 86 -8.14 -9.56 -10.47
C ASP A 86 -9.07 -8.37 -10.18
N SER A 87 -8.47 -7.17 -10.19
CA SER A 87 -9.06 -5.91 -9.73
C SER A 87 -10.26 -5.48 -10.54
N ASP A 88 -10.22 -5.69 -11.86
CA ASP A 88 -11.27 -5.28 -12.79
C ASP A 88 -12.32 -6.37 -13.05
N ARG A 89 -12.04 -7.61 -12.62
CA ARG A 89 -12.91 -8.79 -12.67
C ARG A 89 -13.17 -9.28 -14.09
N ASP A 90 -12.19 -9.14 -14.97
CA ASP A 90 -12.26 -9.68 -16.33
C ASP A 90 -11.81 -11.16 -16.42
N GLY A 91 -11.20 -11.68 -15.35
CA GLY A 91 -10.71 -13.05 -15.23
C GLY A 91 -9.23 -13.23 -15.53
N LEU A 92 -8.50 -12.17 -15.85
CA LEU A 92 -7.04 -12.10 -15.86
C LEU A 92 -6.56 -11.59 -14.50
N LYS A 93 -5.39 -12.05 -14.05
CA LYS A 93 -4.81 -11.50 -12.83
C LYS A 93 -4.13 -10.17 -13.11
N ASP A 94 -4.08 -9.25 -12.14
CA ASP A 94 -3.46 -7.93 -12.33
C ASP A 94 -1.98 -8.07 -12.72
N GLY A 95 -1.24 -8.99 -12.11
CA GLY A 95 0.13 -9.33 -12.51
C GLY A 95 0.29 -9.99 -13.88
N ASP A 96 -0.79 -10.54 -14.47
CA ASP A 96 -0.82 -11.09 -15.83
C ASP A 96 -1.36 -10.06 -16.86
N GLU A 97 -1.87 -8.90 -16.43
CA GLU A 97 -2.24 -7.79 -17.31
C GLU A 97 -1.00 -7.13 -17.95
N ASP A 98 -1.23 -6.33 -19.00
CA ASP A 98 -0.20 -5.58 -19.74
C ASP A 98 -0.62 -4.09 -19.76
N PHE A 99 -0.35 -3.40 -18.65
CA PHE A 99 -0.83 -2.05 -18.40
C PHE A 99 -0.32 -1.02 -19.42
N ASP A 100 0.94 -1.14 -19.84
CA ASP A 100 1.59 -0.20 -20.77
C ASP A 100 1.50 -0.63 -22.24
N ARG A 101 1.03 -1.86 -22.50
CA ARG A 101 0.77 -2.44 -23.83
C ARG A 101 2.03 -2.70 -24.64
N ASP A 102 3.12 -3.04 -23.97
CA ASP A 102 4.38 -3.38 -24.64
C ASP A 102 4.48 -4.88 -25.02
N GLY A 103 3.52 -5.69 -24.58
CA GLY A 103 3.46 -7.13 -24.82
C GLY A 103 4.11 -7.98 -23.71
N VAL A 104 4.48 -7.37 -22.58
CA VAL A 104 5.02 -8.02 -21.38
C VAL A 104 4.02 -7.87 -20.22
N PRO A 105 3.77 -8.93 -19.42
CA PRO A 105 2.93 -8.82 -18.24
C PRO A 105 3.52 -7.90 -17.17
N ASN A 106 2.65 -7.27 -16.38
CA ASN A 106 3.01 -6.38 -15.26
C ASN A 106 3.98 -7.01 -14.24
N SER A 107 4.00 -8.34 -14.14
CA SER A 107 4.87 -9.09 -13.23
C SER A 107 6.32 -9.34 -13.73
N LEU A 108 6.75 -8.75 -14.86
CA LEU A 108 8.06 -9.01 -15.49
C LEU A 108 8.88 -7.77 -15.85
#